data_AF-W2TLE7-F1
#
_entry.id   AF-W2TLE7-F1
#
_cell.length_a   1.000
_cell.length_b   1.000
_cell.length_c   1.000
_cell.angle_alpha   90.00
_cell.angle_beta   90.00
_cell.angle_gamma   90.00
#
_symmetry.space_group_name_H-M   'P 1'
#
loop_
_entity.id
_entity.type
_entity.pdbx_description
1 polymer ?
#
loop_
_entity_poly.entity_id
_entity_poly.type
_entity_poly.pdbx_seq_one_letter_code
_entity_poly.pdbx_strand_id
1 'polypeptide(L)'
;VLSSSDTYESALNHLSNRHLFSPSYIIIGGRQAGEGAIISRNRMKAADVITLSENQWFLVETNFDHWEKDMDKRRITAVKRLSDIGRTGLNADSMLKVLRTAPLTSQICSLIKYS
;
A
#
# COMPACT_ATOMS: atom_id res chain seq x y z
N VAL A 1 15.24 -2.35 -9.84
CA VAL A 1 14.15 -1.35 -9.70
C VAL A 1 14.69 -0.12 -8.98
N LEU A 2 15.04 -0.19 -7.69
CA LEU A 2 15.62 0.96 -6.98
C LEU A 2 16.91 1.51 -7.60
N SER A 3 17.71 0.66 -8.25
CA SER A 3 18.95 1.05 -8.92
C SER A 3 18.81 1.32 -10.42
N SER A 4 17.61 1.16 -11.00
CA SER A 4 17.46 1.01 -12.47
C SER A 4 16.20 1.62 -13.07
N SER A 5 15.31 2.18 -12.24
CA SER A 5 14.04 2.76 -12.68
C SER A 5 14.02 4.23 -12.26
N ASP A 6 14.04 5.13 -13.24
CA ASP A 6 14.18 6.57 -12.98
C ASP A 6 12.85 7.28 -12.75
N THR A 7 11.72 6.63 -13.06
CA THR A 7 10.37 7.19 -12.87
C THR A 7 9.46 6.20 -12.14
N TYR A 8 8.40 6.74 -11.53
CA TYR A 8 7.36 5.95 -10.88
C TYR A 8 6.69 4.98 -11.86
N GLU A 9 6.37 5.42 -13.08
CA GLU A 9 5.73 4.59 -14.10
C GLU A 9 6.64 3.47 -14.58
N SER A 10 7.93 3.75 -14.75
CA SER A 10 8.92 2.74 -15.11
C SER A 10 9.05 1.69 -14.02
N ALA A 11 9.11 2.11 -12.75
CA ALA A 11 9.14 1.22 -11.61
C ALA A 11 7.86 0.38 -11.51
N LEU A 12 6.67 1.01 -11.64
CA LEU A 12 5.37 0.36 -11.62
C LEU A 12 5.25 -0.69 -12.73
N ASN A 13 5.61 -0.34 -13.96
CA ASN A 13 5.56 -1.25 -15.11
C ASN A 13 6.51 -2.43 -14.90
N HIS A 14 7.74 -2.17 -14.47
CA HIS A 14 8.74 -3.21 -14.23
C HIS A 14 8.30 -4.16 -13.10
N LEU A 15 7.80 -3.60 -12.00
CA LEU A 15 7.28 -4.36 -10.86
C LEU A 15 5.96 -5.06 -11.15
N SER A 16 5.21 -4.67 -12.17
CA SER A 16 3.97 -5.36 -12.55
C SER A 16 4.21 -6.54 -13.49
N ASN A 17 5.24 -6.47 -14.35
CA ASN A 17 5.42 -7.42 -15.45
C ASN A 17 6.61 -8.38 -15.28
N ARG A 18 7.56 -8.09 -14.38
CA ARG A 18 8.72 -8.96 -14.18
C ARG A 18 8.31 -10.29 -13.53
N HIS A 19 8.79 -11.41 -14.06
CA HIS A 19 8.62 -12.71 -13.42
C HIS A 19 9.20 -12.73 -11.99
N LEU A 20 8.42 -13.23 -11.04
CA LEU A 20 8.79 -13.39 -9.64
C LEU A 20 8.71 -14.87 -9.23
N PHE A 21 9.60 -15.27 -8.34
CA PHE A 21 9.62 -16.64 -7.83
C PHE A 21 8.41 -16.97 -6.94
N SER A 22 7.90 -15.97 -6.18
CA SER A 22 6.79 -16.12 -5.24
C SER A 22 5.73 -15.04 -5.46
N PRO A 23 4.44 -15.33 -5.20
CA PRO A 23 3.42 -14.31 -4.98
C PRO A 23 3.82 -13.35 -3.86
N SER A 24 3.43 -12.09 -3.99
CA SER A 24 3.77 -11.02 -3.03
C SER A 24 2.89 -9.78 -3.24
N TYR A 25 2.80 -8.92 -2.24
CA TYR A 25 2.30 -7.56 -2.42
C TYR A 25 3.47 -6.58 -2.48
N ILE A 26 3.48 -5.73 -3.49
CA ILE A 26 4.51 -4.71 -3.66
C ILE A 26 3.86 -3.34 -3.57
N ILE A 27 4.39 -2.51 -2.68
CA ILE A 27 3.78 -1.24 -2.31
C ILE A 27 4.78 -0.16 -2.72
N ILE A 28 4.37 0.71 -3.63
CA ILE A 28 5.24 1.73 -4.22
C ILE A 28 4.62 3.11 -4.09
N GLY A 29 5.46 4.09 -3.77
CA GLY A 29 5.10 5.51 -3.75
C GLY A 29 6.08 6.29 -4.62
N GLY A 30 5.56 7.24 -5.39
CA GLY A 30 6.33 8.20 -6.17
C GLY A 30 6.49 9.54 -5.45
N ARG A 31 6.79 10.57 -6.23
CA ARG A 31 7.07 11.93 -5.76
C ARG A 31 5.92 12.90 -6.04
N GLN A 32 5.02 12.55 -6.96
CA GLN A 32 3.89 13.38 -7.35
C GLN A 32 2.59 12.91 -6.71
N ALA A 33 1.62 13.82 -6.67
CA ALA A 33 0.27 13.53 -6.24
C ALA A 33 -0.34 12.39 -7.07
N GLY A 34 -0.92 11.40 -6.40
CA GLY A 34 -1.50 10.20 -7.04
C GLY A 34 -0.50 9.10 -7.40
N GLU A 35 0.81 9.34 -7.27
CA GLU A 35 1.81 8.30 -7.46
C GLU A 35 1.92 7.41 -6.21
N GLY A 36 0.99 6.48 -6.09
CA GLY A 36 1.11 5.37 -5.14
C GLY A 36 0.25 4.20 -5.56
N ALA A 37 0.77 2.99 -5.37
CA ALA A 37 0.08 1.78 -5.75
C ALA A 37 0.39 0.59 -4.83
N ILE A 38 -0.58 -0.30 -4.72
CA ILE A 38 -0.41 -1.69 -4.28
C ILE A 38 -0.49 -2.58 -5.52
N ILE A 39 0.54 -3.40 -5.72
CA ILE A 39 0.63 -4.39 -6.79
C ILE A 39 0.51 -5.77 -6.15
N SER A 40 -0.62 -6.44 -6.36
CA SER A 40 -0.83 -7.84 -5.99
C SER A 40 -0.20 -8.72 -7.06
N ARG A 41 0.86 -9.46 -6.72
CA ARG A 41 1.66 -10.24 -7.68
C ARG A 41 1.38 -11.72 -7.61
N ASN A 42 1.19 -12.33 -8.78
CA ASN A 42 1.49 -13.75 -8.98
C ASN A 42 2.89 -13.91 -9.60
N ARG A 43 3.32 -15.17 -9.80
CA ARG A 43 4.66 -15.49 -10.33
C ARG A 43 4.92 -14.87 -11.70
N MET A 44 3.90 -14.76 -12.55
CA MET A 44 4.07 -14.30 -13.92
C MET A 44 3.98 -12.78 -14.04
N LYS A 45 2.95 -12.16 -13.45
CA LYS A 45 2.64 -10.74 -13.59
C LYS A 45 1.76 -10.24 -12.43
N ALA A 46 1.33 -8.99 -12.49
CA ALA A 46 0.32 -8.45 -11.61
C ALA A 46 -1.00 -9.22 -11.78
N ALA A 47 -1.54 -9.67 -10.66
CA ALA A 47 -2.91 -10.16 -10.56
C ALA A 47 -3.87 -8.98 -10.41
N ASP A 48 -3.48 -7.96 -9.63
CA ASP A 48 -4.22 -6.70 -9.52
C ASP A 48 -3.27 -5.53 -9.21
N VAL A 49 -3.71 -4.31 -9.54
CA VAL A 49 -3.02 -3.05 -9.23
C VAL A 49 -4.04 -2.01 -8.78
N ILE A 50 -3.97 -1.62 -7.51
CA ILE A 50 -4.75 -0.49 -6.98
C ILE A 50 -3.86 0.74 -6.90
N THR A 51 -4.33 1.85 -7.44
CA THR A 51 -3.64 3.15 -7.40
C THR A 51 -4.36 4.14 -6.51
N LEU A 52 -3.61 5.12 -6.00
CA LEU A 52 -4.16 6.28 -5.34
C LEU A 52 -4.95 7.14 -6.32
N SER A 53 -6.01 7.76 -5.83
CA SER A 53 -6.79 8.76 -6.56
C SER A 53 -7.27 9.85 -5.61
N GLU A 54 -7.90 10.90 -6.12
CA GLU A 54 -8.49 11.94 -5.27
C GLU A 54 -9.52 11.38 -4.29
N ASN A 55 -10.30 10.38 -4.75
CA ASN A 55 -11.33 9.71 -3.98
C ASN A 55 -10.77 8.58 -3.09
N GLN A 56 -9.60 8.02 -3.46
CA GLN A 56 -8.89 6.99 -2.70
C GLN A 56 -7.52 7.54 -2.27
N TRP A 57 -7.52 8.36 -1.23
CA TRP A 57 -6.34 9.14 -0.81
C TRP A 57 -5.35 8.36 0.06
N PHE A 58 -5.65 7.12 0.43
CA PHE A 58 -4.71 6.21 1.07
C PHE A 58 -4.93 4.77 0.61
N LEU A 59 -3.88 3.97 0.72
CA LEU A 59 -3.93 2.53 0.46
C LEU A 59 -3.41 1.78 1.70
N VAL A 60 -4.06 0.67 2.02
CA VAL A 60 -3.70 -0.22 3.13
C VAL A 60 -3.57 -1.63 2.60
N GLU A 61 -2.41 -2.25 2.83
CA GLU A 61 -2.17 -3.65 2.51
C GLU A 61 -1.61 -4.37 3.73
N THR A 62 -2.06 -5.61 3.95
CA THR A 62 -1.55 -6.46 5.02
C THR A 62 -0.89 -7.71 4.43
N ASN A 63 -1.28 -8.91 4.88
CA ASN A 63 -0.74 -10.18 4.39
C ASN A 63 -1.80 -11.05 3.71
N PHE A 64 -3.04 -10.57 3.65
CA PHE A 64 -4.17 -11.25 3.02
C PHE A 64 -4.57 -10.46 1.80
N ASP A 65 -5.01 -11.16 0.74
CA ASP A 65 -5.49 -10.47 -0.45
C ASP A 65 -6.62 -9.51 -0.04
N HIS A 66 -6.64 -8.31 -0.61
CA HIS A 66 -7.62 -7.30 -0.23
C HIS A 66 -9.09 -7.69 -0.52
N TRP A 67 -9.35 -8.75 -1.29
CA TRP A 67 -10.68 -9.31 -1.54
C TRP A 67 -11.06 -10.39 -0.52
N GLU A 68 -10.11 -10.83 0.31
CA GLU A 68 -10.32 -11.79 1.39
C GLU A 68 -10.79 -11.12 2.69
N LYS A 69 -11.44 -11.92 3.53
CA LYS A 69 -11.97 -11.45 4.82
C LYS A 69 -10.82 -11.11 5.77
N ASP A 70 -10.91 -9.93 6.39
CA ASP A 70 -9.93 -9.45 7.37
C ASP A 70 -10.09 -10.16 8.72
N MET A 71 -9.58 -11.39 8.80
CA MET A 71 -9.73 -12.28 9.97
C MET A 71 -9.05 -11.75 11.22
N ASP A 72 -7.96 -10.98 11.07
CA ASP A 72 -7.20 -10.41 12.19
C ASP A 72 -7.55 -8.93 12.48
N LYS A 73 -8.52 -8.38 11.74
CA LYS A 73 -9.06 -7.01 11.89
C LYS A 73 -8.02 -5.90 11.72
N ARG A 74 -6.81 -6.20 11.25
CA ARG A 74 -5.74 -5.20 11.07
C ARG A 74 -6.14 -4.20 9.99
N ARG A 75 -6.58 -4.68 8.83
CA ARG A 75 -6.94 -3.81 7.70
C ARG A 75 -8.08 -2.88 8.06
N ILE A 76 -9.14 -3.41 8.66
CA ILE A 76 -10.31 -2.63 9.11
C ILE A 76 -9.89 -1.60 10.17
N THR A 77 -9.01 -1.97 11.10
CA THR A 77 -8.51 -1.04 12.12
C THR A 77 -7.69 0.09 11.51
N ALA A 78 -6.76 -0.23 10.60
CA ALA A 78 -5.94 0.77 9.91
C ALA A 78 -6.79 1.72 9.07
N VAL A 79 -7.71 1.18 8.25
CA VAL A 79 -8.65 1.97 7.44
C VAL A 79 -9.47 2.91 8.33
N LYS A 80 -10.04 2.40 9.43
CA LYS A 80 -10.82 3.23 10.35
C LYS A 80 -9.99 4.38 10.92
N ARG A 81 -8.78 4.10 11.42
CA ARG A 81 -7.91 5.13 12.00
C ARG A 81 -7.49 6.18 10.98
N LEU A 82 -7.18 5.78 9.75
CA LEU A 82 -6.83 6.71 8.68
C LEU A 82 -8.02 7.58 8.30
N SER A 83 -9.22 7.00 8.19
CA SER A 83 -10.45 7.75 7.97
C SER A 83 -10.73 8.75 9.09
N ASP A 84 -10.52 8.38 10.35
CA ASP A 84 -10.70 9.25 11.52
C ASP A 84 -9.70 10.42 11.55
N ILE A 85 -8.44 10.16 11.16
CA ILE A 85 -7.39 11.20 11.07
C ILE A 85 -7.69 12.17 9.92
N GLY A 86 -8.22 11.64 8.81
CA GLY A 86 -8.49 12.38 7.60
C GLY A 86 -7.23 12.78 6.83
N ARG A 87 -7.41 13.21 5.58
CA ARG A 87 -6.30 13.52 4.65
C ARG A 87 -5.40 14.65 5.16
N THR A 88 -5.98 15.67 5.77
CA THR A 88 -5.25 16.85 6.29
C THR A 88 -4.52 16.56 7.60
N GLY A 89 -5.00 15.60 8.39
CA GLY A 89 -4.37 15.20 9.65
C GLY A 89 -3.20 14.20 9.48
N LEU A 90 -2.99 13.67 8.28
CA LEU A 90 -2.00 12.62 8.05
C LEU A 90 -0.59 13.17 7.82
N ASN A 91 0.30 12.90 8.77
CA ASN A 91 1.73 13.21 8.74
C ASN A 91 2.53 12.02 9.31
N ALA A 92 3.85 12.13 9.39
CA ALA A 92 4.69 11.03 9.87
C ALA A 92 4.33 10.56 11.29
N ASP A 93 3.98 11.49 12.18
CA ASP A 93 3.63 11.16 13.57
C ASP A 93 2.27 10.49 13.67
N SER A 94 1.26 11.00 12.96
CA SER A 94 -0.06 10.35 12.95
C SER A 94 -0.02 8.99 12.25
N MET A 95 0.79 8.83 11.20
CA MET A 95 1.07 7.53 10.59
C MET A 95 1.69 6.55 11.59
N LEU A 96 2.72 6.99 12.33
CA LEU A 96 3.36 6.15 13.34
C LEU A 96 2.38 5.75 14.46
N LYS A 97 1.45 6.64 14.85
CA LYS A 97 0.38 6.32 15.81
C LYS A 97 -0.58 5.26 15.27
N VAL A 98 -0.93 5.31 13.97
CA VAL A 98 -1.74 4.25 13.33
C VAL A 98 -1.03 2.91 13.43
N LEU A 99 0.24 2.84 12.99
CA LEU A 99 1.04 1.61 13.03
C LEU A 99 1.24 1.07 14.46
N ARG A 100 1.19 1.95 15.47
CA ARG A 100 1.27 1.60 16.89
C ARG A 100 -0.07 1.22 17.55
N THR A 101 -1.17 1.15 16.80
CA THR A 101 -2.48 0.77 17.33
C THR A 101 -2.68 -0.74 17.25
N ALA A 102 -3.00 -1.42 18.35
CA ALA A 102 -3.36 -2.84 18.30
C ALA A 102 -4.60 -3.08 17.41
N PRO A 103 -4.64 -4.14 16.57
CA PRO A 103 -3.69 -5.25 16.46
C PRO A 103 -2.54 -5.05 15.45
N LEU A 104 -2.29 -3.82 14.97
CA LEU A 104 -1.26 -3.53 13.95
C LEU A 104 0.17 -3.65 14.47
N THR A 105 0.38 -3.45 15.78
CA THR A 105 1.70 -3.43 16.42
C THR A 105 2.49 -4.73 16.35
N SER A 106 1.85 -5.86 16.07
CA SER A 106 2.48 -7.19 16.13
C SER A 106 2.89 -7.74 14.77
N GLN A 107 2.57 -7.07 13.65
CA GLN A 107 2.84 -7.58 12.29
C GLN A 107 3.05 -6.45 11.27
N ILE A 108 3.62 -6.78 10.11
CA ILE A 108 3.93 -5.82 9.04
C ILE A 108 2.62 -5.28 8.44
N CYS A 109 2.41 -3.96 8.54
CA CYS A 109 1.35 -3.22 7.87
C CYS A 109 1.98 -2.04 7.12
N SER A 110 1.65 -1.89 5.83
CA SER A 110 2.24 -0.86 4.98
C SER A 110 1.16 0.12 4.52
N LEU A 111 1.50 1.41 4.52
CA LEU A 111 0.57 2.51 4.30
C LEU A 111 1.19 3.54 3.36
N ILE A 112 0.45 3.95 2.32
CA ILE A 112 0.83 5.06 1.41
C ILE A 112 -0.32 6.06 1.35
N LYS A 113 0.02 7.36 1.25
CA LYS A 113 -0.94 8.48 1.15
C LYS A 113 -0.77 9.28 -0.15
N TYR A 114 -1.87 9.87 -0.60
CA TYR A 114 -1.92 10.88 -1.65
C TYR A 114 -1.48 12.24 -1.08
N SER A 115 -0.27 12.68 -1.42
CA SER A 115 0.27 13.99 -1.07
C SER A 115 0.36 14.90 -2.27
#